data_AF-A0A497IAD1-F1
#
_entry.id   AF-A0A497IAD1-F1
#
_cell.length_a   1.000
_cell.length_b   1.000
_cell.length_c   1.000
_cell.angle_alpha   90.00
_cell.angle_beta   90.00
_cell.angle_gamma   90.00
#
_symmetry.space_group_name_H-M   'P 1'
#
loop_
_entity.id
_entity.type
_entity.pdbx_description
1 polymer ?
#
loop_
_entity_poly.entity_id
_entity_poly.type
_entity_poly.pdbx_seq_one_letter_code
_entity_poly.pdbx_strand_id
1 'polypeptide(L)' 'MEKMGVCSICGKGAKLFTCSLCGREVCAKCYVAGACIKCLEGKK' A
#
# COMPACT_ATOMS: atom_id res chain seq x y z
N MET A 1 -9.31 10.09 12.56
CA MET A 1 -8.94 8.76 13.08
C MET A 1 -7.83 8.19 12.20
N GLU A 2 -6.60 8.27 12.67
CA GLU A 2 -5.46 7.58 12.08
C GLU A 2 -5.55 6.08 12.39
N LYS A 3 -5.87 5.26 11.38
CA LYS A 3 -5.92 3.80 11.54
C LYS A 3 -4.52 3.26 11.29
N MET A 4 -3.80 3.00 12.37
CA MET A 4 -2.62 2.15 12.35
C MET A 4 -3.08 0.75 11.95
N GLY A 5 -2.56 0.20 10.86
CA GLY A 5 -2.96 -1.12 10.38
C GLY A 5 -1.78 -1.86 9.79
N VAL A 6 -2.03 -3.07 9.30
CA VAL A 6 -0.99 -3.95 8.78
C VAL A 6 -0.93 -3.85 7.26
N CYS A 7 0.26 -3.58 6.72
CA CYS A 7 0.45 -3.50 5.27
C CYS A 7 0.16 -4.86 4.63
N SER A 8 -0.78 -4.92 3.68
CA SER A 8 -1.11 -6.18 2.97
C SER A 8 0.01 -6.71 2.05
N ILE A 9 1.14 -6.00 1.94
CA ILE A 9 2.30 -6.43 1.13
C ILE A 9 3.44 -6.94 2.02
N CYS A 10 3.83 -6.18 3.03
CA CYS A 10 4.99 -6.52 3.88
C CYS A 10 4.62 -7.02 5.28
N GLY A 11 3.34 -7.01 5.66
CA GLY A 11 2.88 -7.47 6.97
C GLY A 11 3.30 -6.59 8.15
N LYS A 12 3.85 -5.40 7.90
CA LYS A 12 4.27 -4.47 8.97
C LYS A 12 3.13 -3.56 9.38
N GLY A 13 2.98 -3.38 10.70
CA GLY A 13 2.09 -2.38 11.29
C GLY A 13 2.62 -0.97 11.04
N ALA A 14 1.89 -0.16 10.28
CA ALA A 14 2.28 1.21 9.95
C ALA A 14 1.06 2.05 9.54
N LYS A 15 1.29 3.33 9.24
CA LYS A 15 0.30 4.17 8.58
C LYS A 15 0.02 3.60 7.18
N LEU A 16 -1.23 3.20 6.97
CA LEU A 16 -1.69 2.60 5.72
C LEU A 16 -2.15 3.68 4.73
N PHE A 17 -1.87 3.42 3.47
CA PHE A 17 -2.24 4.20 2.29
C PHE A 17 -3.03 3.30 1.36
N THR A 18 -4.15 3.81 0.86
CA THR A 18 -5.01 3.07 -0.05
C THR A 18 -4.50 3.24 -1.48
N CYS A 19 -4.18 2.12 -2.14
CA CYS A 19 -3.82 2.10 -3.56
C CYS A 19 -5.03 2.51 -4.41
N SER A 20 -4.89 3.55 -5.24
CA SER A 20 -5.98 4.01 -6.11
C SER A 20 -6.28 3.05 -7.27
N LEU A 21 -5.40 2.09 -7.57
CA LEU A 21 -5.59 1.11 -8.66
C LEU A 21 -6.32 -0.16 -8.22
N CYS A 22 -6.06 -0.66 -7.00
CA CYS A 22 -6.61 -1.93 -6.54
C CYS A 22 -7.31 -1.86 -5.18
N GLY A 23 -7.35 -0.70 -4.54
CA GLY A 23 -7.99 -0.49 -3.23
C GLY A 23 -7.22 -1.09 -2.04
N ARG A 24 -6.06 -1.70 -2.27
CA ARG A 24 -5.30 -2.38 -1.21
C ARG A 24 -4.63 -1.38 -0.26
N GLU A 25 -4.67 -1.67 1.03
CA GLU A 25 -4.05 -0.83 2.06
C GLU A 25 -2.58 -1.24 2.30
N VAL A 26 -1.66 -0.29 2.10
CA VAL A 26 -0.22 -0.54 2.10
C VAL A 26 0.54 0.52 2.90
N CYS A 27 1.67 0.16 3.50
CA CYS A 27 2.48 1.15 4.21
C CYS A 27 3.12 2.14 3.21
N ALA A 28 3.55 3.31 3.70
CA ALA A 28 4.26 4.31 2.89
C ALA A 28 5.41 3.72 2.05
N LYS A 29 6.12 2.72 2.58
CA LYS A 29 7.23 2.06 1.88
C LYS A 29 6.79 1.24 0.67
N CYS A 30 5.58 0.71 0.69
CA CYS A 30 4.98 -0.06 -0.40
C CYS A 30 4.01 0.79 -1.24
N TYR A 31 3.90 2.09 -0.98
CA TYR A 31 3.05 3.05 -1.69
C TYR A 31 3.91 4.03 -2.48
N VAL A 32 3.76 4.04 -3.81
CA VAL A 32 4.55 4.86 -4.72
C VAL A 32 3.59 5.53 -5.72
N ALA A 33 3.68 6.86 -5.84
CA ALA A 33 2.94 7.65 -6.83
C ALA A 33 1.42 7.36 -6.89
N GLY A 34 0.76 7.13 -5.75
CA GLY A 34 -0.69 6.86 -5.72
C GLY A 34 -1.09 5.38 -5.76
N ALA A 35 -0.13 4.47 -6.00
CA ALA A 35 -0.37 3.05 -6.19
C ALA A 35 0.55 2.19 -5.32
N CYS A 36 0.19 0.92 -5.12
CA CYS A 36 1.07 -0.02 -4.44
C CYS A 36 2.12 -0.59 -5.39
N ILE A 37 3.29 -0.96 -4.84
CA ILE A 37 4.39 -1.52 -5.62
C ILE A 37 3.97 -2.73 -6.48
N LYS A 38 3.07 -3.59 -5.98
CA LYS A 38 2.56 -4.74 -6.77
C LYS A 38 1.81 -4.33 -8.05
N CYS A 39 1.05 -3.24 -8.02
CA CYS A 39 0.35 -2.75 -9.21
C CYS A 39 1.32 -2.05 -10.18
N LEU A 40 2.38 -1.45 -9.66
CA LEU A 40 3.42 -0.85 -10.49
C LEU A 40 4.34 -1.90 -11.13
N GLU A 41 4.63 -2.98 -10.41
CA GLU A 41 5.48 -4.08 -10.87
C GLU A 41 4.78 -4.97 -11.91
N GLY A 42 3.45 -5.10 -11.84
CA GLY A 42 2.64 -5.90 -12.76
C GLY A 42 2.41 -5.31 -14.16
N LYS A 43 3.07 -4.20 -14.53
CA LYS A 43 3.00 -3.61 -15.89
C LYS A 43 4.01 -4.21 -16.88
N LYS A 44 4.55 -5.39 -16.61
CA LYS A 44 5.57 -6.04 -17.44
C LYS A 44 4.96 -6.99 -18.47
#